data_AF-A0A495ZY56-F1
#
_entry.id   AF-A0A495ZY56-F1
#
_cell.length_a   1.000
_cell.length_b   1.000
_cell.length_c   1.000
_cell.angle_alpha   90.00
_cell.angle_beta   90.00
_cell.angle_gamma   90.00
#
_symmetry.space_group_name_H-M   'P 1'
#
loop_
_entity.id
_entity.type
_entity.pdbx_description
1 polymer ?
#
loop_
_entity_poly.entity_id
_entity_poly.type
_entity_poly.pdbx_seq_one_letter_code
_entity_poly.pdbx_strand_id
1 'polypeptide(L)'
;MKNKIGIVIILLIGILISCFFAVGCSYISGYITIDSRSKVMKPMFCVYLDRCFRHRQERLDIETITVSKVRRSSEEKKGWESYSPARWEDAQRVWYLEYKSPDNFIKRLFGLSASPVSCLTYGEVPPGYEEGMKAQPLEPEELYSVLINTYNYPGDSESLRFIIRLDATGISERVEYHLGSFFITHRRYSASPQNDLKLY
;
A
#
# COMPACT_ATOMS: atom_id res chain seq x y z
N MET A 1 19.65 3.02 -57.91
CA MET A 1 20.01 3.58 -56.59
C MET A 1 18.81 3.95 -55.72
N LYS A 2 17.68 4.45 -56.28
CA LYS A 2 16.49 4.87 -55.51
C LYS A 2 15.83 3.77 -54.66
N ASN A 3 15.83 2.51 -55.11
CA ASN A 3 15.16 1.40 -54.40
C ASN A 3 15.88 0.94 -53.12
N LYS A 4 17.20 1.17 -53.01
CA LYS A 4 17.98 0.79 -51.81
C LYS A 4 17.74 1.75 -50.64
N ILE A 5 17.50 3.03 -50.95
CA ILE A 5 17.23 4.08 -49.95
C ILE A 5 15.87 3.85 -49.29
N GLY A 6 14.84 3.46 -50.06
CA GLY A 6 13.50 3.18 -49.53
C GLY A 6 13.47 2.01 -48.54
N ILE A 7 14.23 0.95 -48.81
CA ILE A 7 14.31 -0.24 -47.92
C ILE A 7 15.01 0.12 -46.60
N VAL A 8 16.08 0.92 -46.66
CA VAL A 8 16.82 1.36 -45.47
C VAL A 8 15.95 2.25 -44.57
N ILE A 9 15.13 3.13 -45.16
CA ILE A 9 14.20 3.99 -44.41
C ILE A 9 13.13 3.15 -43.70
N ILE A 10 12.56 2.16 -44.38
CA ILE A 10 11.53 1.27 -43.78
C ILE A 10 12.12 0.44 -42.63
N LEU A 11 13.35 -0.06 -42.77
CA LEU A 11 14.06 -0.77 -41.71
C LEU A 11 14.35 0.15 -40.50
N LEU A 12 14.78 1.38 -40.75
CA LEU A 12 15.01 2.37 -39.69
C LEU A 12 13.73 2.75 -38.94
N ILE A 13 12.62 2.91 -39.66
CA ILE A 13 11.31 3.18 -39.05
C ILE A 13 10.82 1.96 -38.25
N GLY A 14 11.01 0.75 -38.76
CA GLY A 14 10.68 -0.48 -38.05
C GLY A 14 11.48 -0.65 -36.76
N ILE A 15 12.78 -0.34 -36.79
CA ILE A 15 13.66 -0.35 -35.62
C ILE A 15 13.25 0.75 -34.63
N LEU A 16 13.01 1.98 -35.09
CA LEU A 16 12.54 3.09 -34.25
C LEU A 16 11.21 2.75 -33.55
N ILE A 17 10.23 2.23 -34.28
CA ILE A 17 8.94 1.80 -33.71
C ILE A 17 9.16 0.66 -32.71
N SER A 18 10.01 -0.32 -33.01
CA SER A 18 10.33 -1.41 -32.06
C SER A 18 11.01 -0.90 -30.78
N CYS A 19 11.84 0.15 -30.87
CA CYS A 19 12.43 0.80 -29.70
C CYS A 19 11.39 1.57 -28.88
N PHE A 20 10.34 2.14 -29.49
CA PHE A 20 9.26 2.80 -28.76
C PHE A 20 8.36 1.81 -28.01
N PHE A 21 8.15 0.59 -28.52
CA PHE A 21 7.35 -0.44 -27.84
C PHE A 21 8.14 -1.25 -26.80
N ALA A 22 9.48 -1.31 -26.89
CA ALA A 22 10.32 -2.06 -25.95
C ALA A 22 10.74 -1.26 -24.69
N VAL A 23 10.51 0.06 -24.64
CA VAL A 23 10.74 0.90 -23.44
C VAL A 23 9.43 1.09 -22.65
N GLY A 24 8.51 0.13 -22.79
CA GLY A 24 7.29 0.04 -22.00
C GLY A 24 7.64 -0.23 -20.54
N CYS A 25 7.88 0.84 -19.78
CA CYS A 25 7.84 0.77 -18.33
C CYS A 25 6.40 0.41 -17.95
N SER A 26 6.14 -0.86 -17.67
CA SER A 26 4.89 -1.26 -17.04
C SER A 26 4.79 -0.51 -15.72
N TYR A 27 3.67 0.17 -15.49
CA TYR A 27 3.34 0.69 -14.17
C TYR A 27 3.25 -0.52 -13.23
N ILE A 28 4.16 -0.62 -12.26
CA ILE A 28 3.99 -1.55 -11.16
C ILE A 28 2.92 -0.94 -10.24
N SER A 29 2.01 -1.79 -9.77
CA SER A 29 1.03 -1.51 -8.71
C SER A 29 1.69 -0.77 -7.54
N GLY A 30 0.93 0.05 -6.82
CA GLY A 30 1.41 0.58 -5.54
C GLY A 30 1.82 -0.53 -4.55
N TYR A 31 2.36 -0.18 -3.40
CA TYR A 31 2.47 -1.11 -2.27
C TYR A 31 2.29 -0.39 -0.94
N ILE A 32 1.71 -1.10 0.03
CA ILE A 32 1.48 -0.59 1.39
C ILE A 32 2.68 -0.97 2.27
N THR A 33 3.12 -0.03 3.09
CA THR A 33 4.09 -0.28 4.15
C THR A 33 3.53 0.15 5.50
N ILE A 34 4.04 -0.45 6.57
CA ILE A 34 3.83 0.04 7.93
C ILE A 34 5.10 0.80 8.35
N ASP A 35 4.94 2.05 8.77
CA ASP A 35 6.08 2.85 9.25
C ASP A 35 6.69 2.19 10.50
N SER A 36 7.97 1.82 10.39
CA SER A 36 8.78 1.26 11.49
C SER A 36 8.84 2.13 12.75
N ARG A 37 8.58 3.44 12.64
CA ARG A 37 8.58 4.40 13.75
C ARG A 37 7.20 4.60 14.39
N SER A 38 6.16 3.98 13.83
CA SER A 38 4.82 4.06 14.39
C SER A 38 4.71 3.29 15.72
N LYS A 39 3.75 3.68 16.56
CA LYS A 39 3.49 2.96 17.80
C LYS A 39 2.89 1.59 17.47
N VAL A 40 3.31 0.54 18.16
CA VAL A 40 2.88 -0.85 17.89
C VAL A 40 1.35 -1.00 17.84
N MET A 41 0.64 -0.40 18.80
CA MET A 41 -0.84 -0.43 18.88
C MET A 41 -1.54 0.62 18.00
N LYS A 42 -0.78 1.44 17.26
CA LYS A 42 -1.27 2.46 16.33
C LYS A 42 -0.39 2.47 15.07
N PRO A 43 -0.40 1.38 14.28
CA PRO A 43 0.41 1.31 13.06
C PRO A 43 0.05 2.44 12.11
N MET A 44 1.06 2.99 11.42
CA MET A 44 0.88 3.98 10.36
C MET A 44 1.09 3.31 9.01
N PHE A 45 0.11 3.42 8.13
CA PHE A 45 0.12 2.83 6.80
C PHE A 45 0.46 3.89 5.77
N CYS A 46 1.46 3.63 4.93
CA CYS A 46 1.87 4.51 3.84
C CYS A 46 1.83 3.75 2.52
N VAL A 47 1.40 4.42 1.45
CA VAL A 47 1.38 3.84 0.10
C VAL A 47 2.46 4.46 -0.77
N TYR A 48 3.20 3.61 -1.47
CA TYR A 48 4.26 3.99 -2.38
C TYR A 48 4.02 3.42 -3.76
N LEU A 49 4.43 4.15 -4.79
CA LEU A 49 4.51 3.68 -6.17
C LEU A 49 5.91 3.17 -6.45
N ASP A 50 6.02 1.94 -6.93
CA ASP A 50 7.29 1.43 -7.46
C ASP A 50 7.42 1.83 -8.94
N ARG A 51 8.40 2.67 -9.26
CA ARG A 51 8.72 3.03 -10.64
C ARG A 51 9.99 2.28 -11.04
N CYS A 52 9.90 1.39 -12.03
CA CYS A 52 10.97 0.48 -12.47
C CYS A 52 12.34 1.12 -12.79
N PHE A 53 12.48 2.44 -12.87
CA PHE A 53 13.71 3.09 -13.37
C PHE A 53 14.14 4.35 -12.64
N ARG A 54 13.50 4.75 -11.53
CA ARG A 54 13.97 5.92 -10.77
C ARG A 54 14.00 5.58 -9.29
N HIS A 55 15.16 5.75 -8.67
CA HIS A 55 15.44 5.62 -7.23
C HIS A 55 14.62 6.57 -6.31
N ARG A 56 13.48 7.09 -6.77
CA ARG A 56 12.50 7.80 -5.95
C ARG A 56 11.25 6.96 -5.88
N GLN A 57 11.08 6.31 -4.72
CA GLN A 57 9.75 5.89 -4.27
C GLN A 57 8.89 7.15 -4.18
N GLU A 58 7.82 7.18 -4.96
CA GLU A 58 6.84 8.25 -4.92
C GLU A 58 5.72 7.83 -3.97
N ARG A 59 5.27 8.74 -3.10
CA ARG A 59 4.16 8.47 -2.20
C ARG A 59 2.84 8.70 -2.94
N LEU A 60 1.91 7.77 -2.78
CA LEU A 60 0.56 7.89 -3.32
C LEU A 60 -0.38 8.42 -2.24
N ASP A 61 -1.29 9.30 -2.63
CA ASP A 61 -2.32 9.83 -1.74
C ASP A 61 -3.41 8.78 -1.51
N ILE A 62 -3.86 8.66 -0.26
CA ILE A 62 -4.83 7.67 0.15
C ILE A 62 -6.24 8.22 -0.04
N GLU A 63 -7.06 7.60 -0.87
CA GLU A 63 -8.48 7.95 -0.99
C GLU A 63 -9.28 7.28 0.13
N THR A 64 -9.13 5.96 0.27
CA THR A 64 -9.82 5.21 1.32
C THR A 64 -8.86 4.24 2.00
N ILE A 65 -9.12 3.98 3.28
CA ILE A 65 -8.50 2.88 4.00
C ILE A 65 -9.58 2.09 4.72
N THR A 66 -9.55 0.78 4.54
CA THR A 66 -10.39 -0.17 5.27
C THR A 66 -9.49 -1.11 6.06
N VAL A 67 -9.75 -1.23 7.36
CA VAL A 67 -9.11 -2.25 8.20
C VAL A 67 -10.17 -3.21 8.68
N SER A 68 -9.90 -4.50 8.50
CA SER A 68 -10.80 -5.58 8.87
C SER A 68 -10.07 -6.62 9.72
N LYS A 69 -10.72 -7.07 10.78
CA LYS A 69 -10.33 -8.27 11.53
C LYS A 69 -10.75 -9.50 10.74
N VAL A 70 -9.80 -10.35 10.40
CA VAL A 70 -10.04 -11.59 9.66
C VAL A 70 -10.48 -12.66 10.65
N ARG A 71 -11.71 -13.17 10.54
CA ARG A 71 -12.17 -14.29 11.36
C ARG A 71 -11.49 -15.55 10.85
N ARG A 72 -10.62 -16.17 11.66
CA ARG A 72 -10.12 -17.52 11.39
C ARG A 72 -11.22 -18.51 11.71
N SER A 73 -11.53 -19.42 10.79
CA SER A 73 -12.28 -20.61 11.16
C SER A 73 -11.41 -21.46 12.11
N SER A 74 -12.03 -22.19 13.02
CA SER A 74 -11.33 -23.02 14.02
C SER A 74 -10.41 -24.08 13.41
N GLU A 75 -10.58 -24.40 12.12
CA GLU A 75 -9.78 -25.37 11.38
C GLU A 75 -8.45 -24.77 10.87
N GLU A 76 -8.36 -23.46 10.71
CA GLU A 76 -7.18 -22.78 10.17
C GLU A 76 -6.11 -22.41 11.24
N LYS A 77 -6.33 -22.79 12.50
CA LYS A 77 -5.28 -22.71 13.54
C LYS A 77 -4.09 -23.64 13.26
N LYS A 78 -4.20 -24.54 12.29
CA LYS A 78 -3.13 -25.44 11.85
C LYS A 78 -2.71 -25.09 10.41
N GLY A 79 -1.66 -24.30 10.28
CA GLY A 79 -0.98 -24.10 8.99
C GLY A 79 -1.15 -22.70 8.44
N TRP A 80 -0.13 -21.87 8.64
CA TRP A 80 -0.02 -20.54 8.06
C TRP A 80 0.24 -20.55 6.53
N GLU A 81 0.35 -21.73 5.92
CA GLU A 81 0.99 -21.93 4.61
C GLU A 81 0.02 -22.14 3.44
N SER A 82 -1.29 -22.19 3.65
CA SER A 82 -2.23 -22.48 2.56
C SER A 82 -3.47 -21.59 2.58
N TYR A 83 -3.28 -20.28 2.57
CA TYR A 83 -4.40 -19.34 2.37
C TYR A 83 -4.50 -18.92 0.91
N SER A 84 -5.31 -19.68 0.17
CA SER A 84 -5.95 -19.23 -1.07
C SER A 84 -6.77 -17.94 -0.76
N PRO A 85 -6.94 -16.99 -1.71
CA PRO A 85 -7.72 -15.75 -1.52
C PRO A 85 -9.24 -16.00 -1.40
N ALA A 86 -9.64 -17.12 -0.79
CA ALA A 86 -11.02 -17.55 -0.63
C ALA A 86 -11.77 -16.63 0.33
N ARG A 87 -12.58 -15.75 -0.28
CA ARG A 87 -13.78 -15.06 0.22
C ARG A 87 -13.66 -14.43 1.61
N TRP A 88 -13.37 -13.13 1.56
CA TRP A 88 -13.52 -12.10 2.60
C TRP A 88 -14.94 -11.94 3.20
N GLU A 89 -15.85 -12.89 2.98
CA GLU A 89 -17.25 -12.83 3.41
C GLU A 89 -17.39 -12.80 4.94
N ASP A 90 -16.36 -13.22 5.69
CA ASP A 90 -16.35 -13.24 7.16
C ASP A 90 -15.44 -12.18 7.82
N ALA A 91 -14.90 -11.22 7.05
CA ALA A 91 -14.04 -10.18 7.61
C ALA A 91 -14.87 -9.09 8.32
N GLN A 92 -14.64 -8.91 9.61
CA GLN A 92 -15.29 -7.84 10.38
C GLN A 92 -14.52 -6.55 10.19
N ARG A 93 -15.12 -5.56 9.52
CA ARG A 93 -14.54 -4.21 9.45
C ARG A 93 -14.40 -3.64 10.86
N VAL A 94 -13.22 -3.10 11.17
CA VAL A 94 -12.89 -2.50 12.48
C VAL A 94 -12.48 -1.03 12.37
N TRP A 95 -12.22 -0.54 11.17
CA TRP A 95 -11.98 0.87 10.90
C TRP A 95 -12.20 1.18 9.42
N TYR A 96 -12.74 2.36 9.12
CA TYR A 96 -12.86 2.86 7.75
C TYR A 96 -12.80 4.37 7.73
N LEU A 97 -11.93 4.88 6.86
CA LEU A 97 -11.80 6.28 6.51
C LEU A 97 -11.90 6.47 5.01
N GLU A 98 -12.53 7.57 4.62
CA GLU A 98 -12.62 8.01 3.23
C GLU A 98 -12.33 9.51 3.16
N TYR A 99 -11.46 9.89 2.23
CA TYR A 99 -11.24 11.28 1.89
C TYR A 99 -12.46 11.82 1.15
N LYS A 100 -13.18 12.75 1.77
CA LYS A 100 -14.23 13.52 1.10
C LYS A 100 -13.61 14.83 0.67
N SER A 101 -13.34 14.95 -0.62
CA SER A 101 -12.81 16.19 -1.18
C SER A 101 -13.67 17.36 -0.71
N PRO A 102 -13.13 18.32 0.06
CA PRO A 102 -13.92 19.37 0.68
C PRO A 102 -14.20 20.46 -0.36
N ASP A 103 -14.92 20.11 -1.42
CA ASP A 103 -15.02 20.94 -2.61
C ASP A 103 -16.42 21.52 -2.79
N ASN A 104 -16.53 22.75 -2.31
CA ASN A 104 -17.17 23.80 -3.08
C ASN A 104 -16.06 24.71 -3.66
N PHE A 105 -16.23 25.11 -4.93
CA PHE A 105 -15.27 25.89 -5.75
C PHE A 105 -14.61 27.07 -5.00
N ILE A 106 -15.36 27.71 -4.10
CA ILE A 106 -14.88 28.82 -3.26
C ILE A 106 -13.71 28.39 -2.35
N LYS A 107 -13.76 27.21 -1.72
CA LYS A 107 -12.69 26.74 -0.83
C LYS A 107 -11.39 26.43 -1.59
N ARG A 108 -11.50 25.91 -2.82
CA ARG A 108 -10.34 25.70 -3.71
C ARG A 108 -9.65 27.02 -4.08
N LEU A 109 -10.43 28.06 -4.40
CA LEU A 109 -9.92 29.38 -4.76
C LEU A 109 -9.10 30.04 -3.64
N PHE A 110 -9.48 29.82 -2.38
CA PHE A 110 -8.76 30.37 -1.22
C PHE A 110 -7.68 29.44 -0.66
N GLY A 111 -7.40 28.31 -1.31
CA GLY A 111 -6.38 27.35 -0.83
C GLY A 111 -6.74 26.70 0.53
N LEU A 112 -8.03 26.65 0.87
CA LEU A 112 -8.52 26.12 2.15
C LEU A 112 -8.95 24.64 2.06
N SER A 113 -8.79 24.00 0.91
CA SER A 113 -9.08 22.58 0.73
C SER A 113 -7.96 21.74 1.35
N ALA A 114 -8.30 20.90 2.34
CA ALA A 114 -7.39 19.87 2.81
C ALA A 114 -7.07 18.91 1.67
N SER A 115 -5.80 18.54 1.49
CA SER A 115 -5.39 17.54 0.50
C SER A 115 -5.43 16.14 1.13
N PRO A 116 -5.67 15.08 0.34
CA PRO A 116 -5.51 13.72 0.84
C PRO A 116 -4.06 13.50 1.29
N VAL A 117 -3.87 12.61 2.25
CA VAL A 117 -2.57 12.30 2.83
C VAL A 117 -2.02 11.00 2.28
N SER A 118 -0.70 10.88 2.23
CA SER A 118 -0.02 9.68 1.76
C SER A 118 0.19 8.60 2.83
N CYS A 119 -0.06 8.94 4.10
CA CYS A 119 0.09 8.04 5.24
C CYS A 119 -1.03 8.26 6.26
N LEU A 120 -1.56 7.18 6.84
CA LEU A 120 -2.64 7.21 7.83
C LEU A 120 -2.27 6.38 9.07
N THR A 121 -2.37 6.99 10.24
CA THR A 121 -2.22 6.31 11.53
C THR A 121 -3.55 5.68 11.95
N TYR A 122 -3.52 4.42 12.39
CA TYR A 122 -4.71 3.72 12.86
C TYR A 122 -5.45 4.50 13.95
N GLY A 123 -6.73 4.80 13.68
CA GLY A 123 -7.63 5.51 14.58
C GLY A 123 -7.44 7.03 14.66
N GLU A 124 -6.66 7.62 13.76
CA GLU A 124 -6.53 9.07 13.62
C GLU A 124 -7.25 9.55 12.36
N VAL A 125 -7.97 10.67 12.47
CA VAL A 125 -8.77 11.24 11.38
C VAL A 125 -8.13 12.56 10.93
N PRO A 126 -7.39 12.59 9.81
CA PRO A 126 -6.81 13.82 9.31
C PRO A 126 -7.87 14.74 8.69
N PRO A 127 -7.58 16.04 8.51
CA PRO A 127 -8.48 16.97 7.84
C PRO A 127 -8.88 16.48 6.45
N GLY A 128 -10.15 16.60 6.10
CA GLY A 128 -10.70 16.15 4.81
C GLY A 128 -11.13 14.68 4.76
N TYR A 129 -10.85 13.90 5.81
CA TYR A 129 -11.33 12.52 5.92
C TYR A 129 -12.57 12.43 6.80
N GLU A 130 -13.46 11.51 6.44
CA GLU A 130 -14.64 11.14 7.21
C GLU A 130 -14.53 9.67 7.65
N GLU A 131 -14.82 9.42 8.93
CA GLU A 131 -14.95 8.05 9.46
C GLU A 131 -16.34 7.49 9.11
N GLY A 132 -16.39 6.60 8.12
CA GLY A 132 -17.57 5.75 7.94
C GLY A 132 -17.63 4.60 8.95
N MET A 133 -16.52 4.27 9.62
CA MET A 133 -16.50 3.41 10.81
C MET A 133 -15.36 3.82 11.75
N LYS A 134 -15.71 4.16 12.99
CA LYS A 134 -14.75 4.51 14.04
C LYS A 134 -13.84 3.33 14.36
N ALA A 135 -12.55 3.61 14.55
CA ALA A 135 -11.56 2.60 14.91
C ALA A 135 -11.92 1.88 16.22
N GLN A 136 -11.98 0.55 16.16
CA GLN A 136 -12.08 -0.31 17.34
C GLN A 136 -10.66 -0.59 17.90
N PRO A 137 -10.53 -0.94 19.19
CA PRO A 137 -9.24 -1.36 19.73
C PRO A 137 -8.69 -2.57 18.95
N LEU A 138 -7.40 -2.51 18.60
CA LEU A 138 -6.70 -3.67 18.04
C LEU A 138 -6.37 -4.66 19.16
N GLU A 139 -6.53 -5.94 18.87
CA GLU A 139 -6.24 -7.05 19.76
C GLU A 139 -4.94 -7.72 19.30
N PRO A 140 -3.97 -7.93 20.22
CA PRO A 140 -2.76 -8.66 19.89
C PRO A 140 -3.05 -10.11 19.46
N GLU A 141 -2.17 -10.68 18.65
CA GLU A 141 -2.24 -12.04 18.07
C GLU A 141 -3.44 -12.30 17.13
N GLU A 142 -4.29 -11.31 16.88
CA GLU A 142 -5.35 -11.34 15.88
C GLU A 142 -4.84 -10.90 14.50
N LEU A 143 -5.40 -11.50 13.44
CA LEU A 143 -5.05 -11.19 12.05
C LEU A 143 -5.92 -10.05 11.52
N TYR A 144 -5.26 -9.01 11.03
CA TYR A 144 -5.90 -7.88 10.39
C TYR A 144 -5.51 -7.79 8.92
N SER A 145 -6.42 -7.26 8.12
CA SER A 145 -6.17 -6.88 6.74
C SER A 145 -6.46 -5.42 6.55
N VAL A 146 -5.60 -4.77 5.78
CA VAL A 146 -5.70 -3.40 5.35
C VAL A 146 -5.92 -3.41 3.85
N LEU A 147 -6.90 -2.66 3.38
CA LEU A 147 -7.14 -2.37 1.98
C LEU A 147 -7.07 -0.86 1.81
N ILE A 148 -6.24 -0.38 0.89
CA ILE A 148 -6.11 1.04 0.58
C ILE A 148 -6.40 1.26 -0.90
N ASN A 149 -7.30 2.19 -1.20
CA ASN A 149 -7.49 2.72 -2.55
C ASN A 149 -6.76 4.06 -2.67
N THR A 150 -6.10 4.28 -3.79
CA THR A 150 -5.32 5.51 -4.01
C THR A 150 -6.14 6.59 -4.72
N TYR A 151 -5.93 7.84 -4.34
CA TYR A 151 -6.61 8.99 -4.92
C TYR A 151 -6.08 9.35 -6.31
N ASN A 152 -4.76 9.25 -6.50
CA ASN A 152 -4.12 9.63 -7.77
C ASN A 152 -4.32 8.57 -8.88
N TYR A 153 -4.60 7.31 -8.52
CA TYR A 153 -4.78 6.19 -9.45
C TYR A 153 -6.05 5.39 -9.10
N PRO A 154 -7.25 5.93 -9.38
CA PRO A 154 -8.50 5.28 -9.04
C PRO A 154 -8.63 3.94 -9.77
N GLY A 155 -8.96 2.89 -9.01
CA GLY A 155 -9.00 1.50 -9.49
C GLY A 155 -7.77 0.68 -9.12
N ASP A 156 -6.71 1.31 -8.62
CA ASP A 156 -5.60 0.62 -7.97
C ASP A 156 -5.89 0.45 -6.47
N SER A 157 -5.90 -0.80 -6.01
CA SER A 157 -6.20 -1.16 -4.62
C SER A 157 -5.12 -2.08 -4.09
N GLU A 158 -4.46 -1.65 -3.03
CA GLU A 158 -3.41 -2.42 -2.40
C GLU A 158 -3.90 -3.06 -1.11
N SER A 159 -3.34 -4.23 -0.79
CA SER A 159 -3.68 -4.93 0.44
C SER A 159 -2.46 -5.42 1.20
N LEU A 160 -2.55 -5.32 2.52
CA LEU A 160 -1.52 -5.76 3.44
C LEU A 160 -2.18 -6.45 4.64
N ARG A 161 -1.58 -7.53 5.10
CA ARG A 161 -2.00 -8.23 6.32
C ARG A 161 -1.04 -7.92 7.44
N PHE A 162 -1.54 -7.77 8.67
CA PHE A 162 -0.68 -7.57 9.83
C PHE A 162 -1.23 -8.20 11.10
N ILE A 163 -0.31 -8.48 12.04
CA ILE A 163 -0.58 -8.99 13.39
C ILE A 163 0.29 -8.19 14.36
N ILE A 164 -0.31 -7.79 15.48
CA ILE A 164 0.44 -7.23 16.61
C ILE A 164 0.91 -8.39 17.47
N ARG A 165 2.23 -8.55 17.62
CA ARG A 165 2.83 -9.64 18.38
C ARG A 165 3.12 -9.25 19.82
N LEU A 166 2.90 -10.19 20.72
CA LEU A 166 3.28 -10.08 22.12
C LEU A 166 4.70 -10.63 22.35
N ASP A 167 5.39 -10.08 23.35
CA ASP A 167 6.61 -10.66 23.90
C ASP A 167 6.31 -11.81 24.89
N ALA A 168 7.35 -12.40 25.47
CA ALA A 168 7.23 -13.47 26.45
C ALA A 168 6.49 -13.07 27.75
N THR A 169 6.33 -11.77 28.00
CA THR A 169 5.62 -11.22 29.17
C THR A 169 4.19 -10.80 28.85
N GLY A 170 3.75 -10.96 27.60
CA GLY A 170 2.41 -10.59 27.14
C GLY A 170 2.26 -9.12 26.77
N ILE A 171 3.35 -8.39 26.57
CA ILE A 171 3.35 -6.97 26.16
C ILE A 171 3.47 -6.87 24.65
N SER A 172 2.70 -5.98 24.01
CA SER A 172 2.79 -5.76 22.57
C SER A 172 4.16 -5.21 22.18
N GLU A 173 4.90 -5.99 21.39
CA GLU A 173 6.32 -5.75 21.11
C GLU A 173 6.53 -5.23 19.68
N ARG A 174 5.84 -5.81 18.70
CA ARG A 174 6.09 -5.54 17.28
C ARG A 174 4.86 -5.76 16.42
N VAL A 175 4.86 -5.14 15.24
CA VAL A 175 3.90 -5.41 14.17
C VAL A 175 4.58 -6.29 13.13
N GLU A 176 4.01 -7.47 12.90
CA GLU A 176 4.40 -8.37 11.81
C GLU A 176 3.43 -8.17 10.66
N TYR A 177 3.92 -8.03 9.42
CA TYR A 177 3.06 -7.76 8.26
C TYR A 177 3.54 -8.41 6.97
N HIS A 178 2.60 -8.59 6.03
CA HIS A 178 2.81 -9.26 4.76
C HIS A 178 2.12 -8.50 3.64
N LEU A 179 2.88 -8.28 2.57
CA LEU A 179 2.36 -7.91 1.25
C LEU A 179 1.72 -9.16 0.63
N GLY A 180 0.79 -9.00 -0.30
CA GLY A 180 0.13 -10.11 -0.99
C GLY A 180 1.08 -11.27 -1.34
N SER A 181 0.64 -12.49 -1.03
CA SER A 181 1.29 -13.79 -1.31
C SER A 181 2.58 -14.17 -0.57
N PHE A 182 3.30 -13.27 0.11
CA PHE A 182 4.60 -13.63 0.72
C PHE A 182 4.80 -13.10 2.14
N PHE A 183 5.20 -14.00 3.04
CA PHE A 183 5.52 -13.68 4.41
C PHE A 183 6.86 -12.95 4.52
N ILE A 184 6.88 -11.61 4.43
CA ILE A 184 8.10 -10.85 4.79
C ILE A 184 8.15 -10.65 6.31
N THR A 185 8.79 -11.58 7.01
CA THR A 185 9.05 -11.42 8.44
C THR A 185 10.19 -10.41 8.65
N HIS A 186 9.88 -9.14 8.83
CA HIS A 186 10.87 -8.16 9.27
C HIS A 186 11.20 -8.41 10.75
N ARG A 187 12.17 -9.30 11.02
CA ARG A 187 12.83 -9.38 12.32
C ARG A 187 13.67 -8.12 12.49
N ARG A 188 13.20 -7.15 13.28
CA ARG A 188 13.96 -6.03 13.86
C ARG A 188 15.10 -5.51 12.97
N TYR A 189 14.84 -4.53 12.12
CA TYR A 189 15.92 -3.60 11.76
C TYR A 189 16.24 -2.78 13.01
N SER A 190 17.38 -3.07 13.64
CA SER A 190 18.00 -2.17 14.60
C SER A 190 18.32 -0.86 13.88
N ALA A 191 17.93 0.26 14.49
CA ALA A 191 18.14 1.61 13.96
C ALA A 191 19.57 1.81 13.40
N SER A 192 19.69 1.90 12.08
CA SER A 192 20.80 2.59 11.41
C SER A 192 20.37 3.02 10.01
N PRO A 193 20.29 4.32 9.71
CA PRO A 193 19.82 4.83 8.41
C PRO A 193 20.85 4.66 7.28
N GLN A 194 21.95 3.92 7.47
CA GLN A 194 23.03 3.79 6.49
C GLN A 194 23.09 2.46 5.75
N ASN A 195 22.31 1.44 6.11
CA ASN A 195 22.38 0.13 5.47
C ASN A 195 21.23 -0.22 4.53
N ASP A 196 20.17 0.60 4.45
CA ASP A 196 19.04 0.37 3.53
C ASP A 196 19.38 0.70 2.05
N LEU A 197 20.62 1.11 1.75
CA LEU A 197 21.11 1.43 0.40
C LEU A 197 21.87 0.28 -0.29
N LYS A 198 21.88 -0.91 0.31
CA LYS A 198 22.47 -2.10 -0.31
C LYS A 198 21.54 -3.27 -0.13
N LEU A 199 20.56 -3.40 -1.02
CA LEU A 199 20.11 -4.68 -1.57
C LEU A 199 19.09 -4.37 -2.67
N TYR A 200 19.64 -4.40 -3.89
CA TYR A 200 19.03 -4.36 -5.24
C TYR A 200 18.47 -3.02 -5.73
#